data_AF-A0A948BQQ3-F1
#
_entry.id   AF-A0A948BQQ3-F1
#
_cell.length_a   1.000
_cell.length_b   1.000
_cell.length_c   1.000
_cell.angle_alpha   90.00
_cell.angle_beta   90.00
_cell.angle_gamma   90.00
#
_symmetry.space_group_name_H-M   'P 1'
#
loop_
_entity.id
_entity.type
_entity.pdbx_description
1 polymer ?
#
loop_
_entity_poly.entity_id
_entity_poly.type
_entity_poly.pdbx_seq_one_letter_code
_entity_poly.pdbx_strand_id
1 'polypeptide(L)'
;MKINELLKQSRKIWGKQKLSVSQVIIRMGKVFGDICRWERNAKKDKIKHTDDELKKELGNIIFSTIRWCDDLGYDPEECIRYAIDCQKKFKK
;
A
#
# COMPACT_ATOMS: atom_id res chain seq x y z
N MET A 1 -2.13 10.19 11.80
CA MET A 1 -1.00 10.66 10.97
C MET A 1 -1.58 11.26 9.71
N LYS A 2 -1.10 12.44 9.29
CA LYS A 2 -1.51 13.05 8.02
C LYS A 2 -0.77 12.41 6.84
N ILE A 3 -1.34 12.43 5.64
CA ILE A 3 -0.71 11.86 4.43
C ILE A 3 0.66 12.49 4.16
N ASN A 4 0.78 13.81 4.30
CA ASN A 4 2.06 14.50 4.18
C ASN A 4 3.12 14.08 5.22
N GLU A 5 2.70 13.70 6.44
CA GLU A 5 3.63 13.15 7.44
C GLU A 5 4.10 11.75 7.05
N LEU A 6 3.17 10.91 6.56
CA LEU A 6 3.49 9.58 6.05
C LEU A 6 4.46 9.67 4.87
N LEU A 7 4.24 10.58 3.93
CA LEU A 7 5.15 10.78 2.81
C LEU A 7 6.56 11.22 3.26
N LYS A 8 6.65 12.14 4.23
CA LYS A 8 7.95 12.53 4.81
C LYS A 8 8.65 11.35 5.48
N GLN A 9 7.91 10.50 6.20
CA GLN A 9 8.47 9.32 6.84
C GLN A 9 8.92 8.26 5.83
N SER A 10 8.13 8.00 4.80
CA SER A 10 8.47 7.04 3.75
C SER A 10 9.76 7.44 3.02
N ARG A 11 9.94 8.74 2.73
CA ARG A 11 11.16 9.29 2.14
C ARG A 11 12.38 9.19 3.05
N LYS A 12 12.20 9.25 4.37
CA LYS A 12 13.30 9.00 5.34
C LYS A 12 13.71 7.53 5.37
N ILE A 13 12.74 6.61 5.31
CA ILE A 13 12.99 5.16 5.41
C ILE A 13 13.62 4.62 4.12
N TRP A 14 13.07 4.97 2.96
CA TRP A 14 13.44 4.35 1.69
C TRP A 14 14.17 5.28 0.72
N GLY A 15 14.47 6.50 1.15
CA GLY A 15 15.24 7.47 0.38
C GLY A 15 14.45 8.20 -0.71
N LYS A 16 15.20 8.98 -1.49
CA LYS A 16 14.65 9.91 -2.50
C LYS A 16 14.47 9.28 -3.89
N GLN A 17 14.94 8.06 -4.11
CA GLN A 17 14.80 7.40 -5.41
C GLN A 17 13.32 7.14 -5.69
N LYS A 18 12.88 7.63 -6.86
CA LYS A 18 11.54 7.38 -7.40
C LYS A 18 11.52 6.06 -8.16
N LEU A 19 10.42 5.33 -8.02
CA LEU A 19 10.19 4.06 -8.68
C LEU A 19 9.41 4.27 -9.98
N SER A 20 9.68 3.45 -10.99
CA SER A 20 8.81 3.35 -12.17
C SER A 20 7.52 2.58 -11.85
N VAL A 21 6.52 2.69 -12.73
CA VAL A 21 5.27 1.92 -12.61
C VAL A 21 5.54 0.42 -12.49
N SER A 22 6.42 -0.14 -13.32
CA SER A 22 6.79 -1.57 -13.27
C SER A 22 7.39 -1.96 -11.92
N GLN A 23 8.22 -1.09 -11.34
CA GLN A 23 8.82 -1.30 -10.02
C GLN A 23 7.80 -1.22 -8.88
N VAL A 24 6.79 -0.34 -9.00
CA VAL A 24 5.67 -0.24 -8.06
C VAL A 24 4.83 -1.53 -8.11
N ILE A 25 4.45 -1.99 -9.30
CA ILE A 25 3.62 -3.19 -9.48
C ILE A 25 4.28 -4.43 -8.86
N ILE A 26 5.58 -4.62 -9.05
CA ILE A 26 6.32 -5.75 -8.44
C ILE A 26 6.23 -5.71 -6.90
N ARG A 27 6.40 -4.52 -6.30
CA ARG A 27 6.35 -4.36 -4.84
C ARG A 27 4.94 -4.50 -4.29
N MET A 28 3.95 -4.00 -5.01
CA MET A 28 2.54 -4.21 -4.72
C MET A 28 2.19 -5.69 -4.72
N GLY A 29 2.62 -6.43 -5.74
CA GLY A 29 2.42 -7.88 -5.85
C GLY A 29 3.02 -8.65 -4.68
N LYS A 30 4.18 -8.23 -4.16
CA LYS A 30 4.77 -8.83 -2.94
C LYS A 30 3.85 -8.64 -1.73
N VAL A 31 3.42 -7.40 -1.44
CA VAL A 31 2.58 -7.10 -0.27
C VAL A 31 1.23 -7.79 -0.38
N PHE A 32 0.60 -7.73 -1.55
CA PHE A 32 -0.66 -8.45 -1.81
C PHE A 32 -0.49 -9.96 -1.67
N GLY A 33 0.62 -10.52 -2.16
CA GLY A 33 0.95 -11.94 -2.00
C GLY A 33 1.10 -12.37 -0.53
N ASP A 34 1.58 -11.48 0.35
CA ASP A 34 1.65 -11.74 1.79
C ASP A 34 0.25 -11.74 2.44
N ILE A 35 -0.66 -10.86 2.01
CA ILE A 35 -2.07 -10.89 2.41
C ILE A 35 -2.74 -12.19 1.93
N CYS A 36 -2.55 -12.59 0.67
CA CYS A 36 -3.08 -13.85 0.15
C CYS A 36 -2.51 -15.06 0.89
N ARG A 37 -1.22 -15.00 1.29
CA ARG A 37 -0.59 -16.05 2.09
C ARG A 37 -1.21 -16.16 3.47
N TRP A 38 -1.49 -15.02 4.10
CA TRP A 38 -2.19 -14.95 5.38
C TRP A 38 -3.57 -15.59 5.29
N GLU A 39 -4.37 -15.20 4.30
CA GLU A 39 -5.73 -15.74 4.08
C GLU A 39 -5.73 -17.25 3.83
N ARG A 40 -4.81 -17.72 2.98
CA ARG A 40 -4.67 -19.15 2.68
C ARG A 40 -4.37 -20.00 3.92
N ASN A 41 -3.76 -19.43 4.97
CA ASN A 41 -3.48 -20.06 6.26
C ASN A 41 -2.95 -21.51 6.16
N ALA A 42 -1.99 -21.74 5.27
CA ALA A 42 -1.42 -23.07 5.11
C ALA A 42 -0.69 -23.50 6.40
N LYS A 43 -0.62 -24.81 6.69
CA LYS A 43 0.02 -25.34 7.91
C LYS A 43 1.42 -24.75 8.19
N LYS A 44 2.23 -24.54 7.14
CA LYS A 44 3.57 -23.95 7.22
C LYS A 44 3.60 -22.46 7.61
N ASP A 45 2.48 -21.77 7.46
CA ASP A 45 2.35 -20.31 7.64
C ASP A 45 1.60 -19.96 8.95
N LYS A 46 1.20 -20.96 9.76
CA LYS A 46 0.41 -20.79 11.01
C LYS A 46 0.99 -19.76 11.98
N ILE A 47 2.32 -19.68 12.12
CA ILE A 47 3.00 -18.72 13.02
C ILE A 47 2.74 -17.28 12.60
N LYS A 48 2.49 -17.03 11.30
CA LYS A 48 2.21 -15.71 10.74
C LYS A 48 0.72 -15.41 10.62
N HIS A 49 -0.16 -16.37 10.93
CA HIS A 49 -1.60 -16.15 10.86
C HIS A 49 -2.11 -15.48 12.14
N THR A 50 -1.66 -14.26 12.36
CA THR A 50 -2.09 -13.41 13.48
C THR A 50 -2.72 -12.13 12.97
N ASP A 51 -3.63 -11.55 13.76
CA ASP A 51 -4.25 -10.27 13.42
C ASP A 51 -3.22 -9.16 13.23
N ASP A 52 -2.13 -9.19 14.01
CA ASP A 52 -1.07 -8.19 13.93
C ASP A 52 -0.29 -8.29 12.62
N GLU A 53 -0.09 -9.50 12.08
CA GLU A 53 0.52 -9.67 10.77
C GLU A 53 -0.39 -9.12 9.65
N LEU A 54 -1.69 -9.39 9.72
CA LEU A 54 -2.64 -8.85 8.74
C LEU A 54 -2.72 -7.32 8.81
N LYS A 55 -2.83 -6.75 10.03
CA LYS A 55 -2.78 -5.30 10.25
C LYS A 55 -1.51 -4.70 9.68
N LYS A 56 -0.36 -5.35 9.87
CA LYS A 56 0.94 -4.91 9.34
C LYS A 56 0.95 -4.92 7.81
N GLU A 57 0.46 -5.97 7.15
CA GLU A 57 0.44 -6.01 5.67
C GLU A 57 -0.58 -5.04 5.06
N LEU A 58 -1.73 -4.81 5.70
CA LEU A 58 -2.65 -3.73 5.34
C LEU A 58 -2.02 -2.34 5.57
N GLY A 59 -1.25 -2.17 6.64
CA GLY A 59 -0.44 -0.98 6.86
C GLY A 59 0.60 -0.78 5.75
N ASN A 60 1.28 -1.85 5.34
CA ASN A 60 2.26 -1.83 4.26
C ASN A 60 1.64 -1.39 2.93
N ILE A 61 0.44 -1.88 2.59
CA ILE A 61 -0.20 -1.49 1.32
C ILE A 61 -0.58 0.00 1.35
N ILE A 62 -1.15 0.50 2.45
CA ILE A 62 -1.53 1.92 2.60
C ILE A 62 -0.28 2.81 2.55
N PHE A 63 0.70 2.51 3.41
CA PHE A 63 1.89 3.35 3.58
C PHE A 63 2.77 3.37 2.34
N SER A 64 2.92 2.23 1.67
CA SER A 64 3.69 2.15 0.42
C SER A 64 2.96 2.84 -0.72
N THR A 65 1.63 2.72 -0.82
CA THR A 65 0.85 3.37 -1.89
C THR A 65 0.94 4.89 -1.81
N ILE A 66 0.91 5.48 -0.62
CA ILE A 66 1.13 6.93 -0.43
C ILE A 66 2.46 7.36 -1.04
N ARG A 67 3.53 6.58 -0.82
CA ARG A 67 4.83 6.85 -1.45
C ARG A 67 4.78 6.63 -2.96
N TRP A 68 4.13 5.57 -3.43
CA TRP A 68 4.09 5.23 -4.85
C TRP A 68 3.37 6.30 -5.67
N CYS A 69 2.34 6.94 -5.14
CA CYS A 69 1.74 8.14 -5.73
C CYS A 69 2.83 9.20 -6.02
N ASP A 70 3.61 9.60 -5.01
CA ASP A 70 4.68 10.60 -5.19
C ASP A 70 5.82 10.11 -6.09
N ASP A 71 6.20 8.83 -6.02
CA ASP A 71 7.18 8.23 -6.94
C ASP A 71 6.74 8.35 -8.41
N LEU A 72 5.45 8.26 -8.68
CA LEU A 72 4.86 8.40 -10.02
C LEU A 72 4.47 9.84 -10.38
N GLY A 73 4.71 10.81 -9.48
CA GLY A 73 4.45 12.23 -9.71
C GLY A 73 3.01 12.67 -9.40
N TYR A 74 2.26 11.89 -8.62
CA TYR A 74 0.89 12.19 -8.23
C TYR A 74 0.80 12.63 -6.77
N ASP A 75 -0.14 13.52 -6.47
CA ASP A 75 -0.51 13.85 -5.10
C ASP A 75 -1.44 12.76 -4.53
N PRO A 76 -1.10 12.12 -3.39
CA PRO A 76 -1.91 11.04 -2.84
C PRO A 76 -3.31 11.48 -2.38
N GLU A 77 -3.47 12.71 -1.87
CA GLU A 77 -4.78 13.22 -1.43
C GLU A 77 -5.72 13.42 -2.64
N GLU A 78 -5.18 13.94 -3.74
CA GLU A 78 -5.88 14.04 -5.01
C GLU A 78 -6.28 12.67 -5.58
N CYS A 79 -5.36 11.69 -5.58
CA CYS A 79 -5.69 10.32 -6.00
C CYS A 79 -6.87 9.74 -5.21
N ILE A 80 -6.88 9.94 -3.89
CA ILE A 80 -7.97 9.48 -3.01
C ILE A 80 -9.28 10.19 -3.33
N ARG A 81 -9.25 11.52 -3.54
CA ARG A 81 -10.43 12.29 -3.93
C ARG A 81 -11.04 11.76 -5.23
N TYR A 82 -10.22 11.54 -6.27
CA TYR A 82 -10.67 10.94 -7.52
C TYR A 82 -11.31 9.56 -7.30
N ALA A 83 -10.67 8.70 -6.50
CA ALA A 83 -11.21 7.38 -6.20
C ALA A 83 -12.57 7.46 -5.49
N ILE A 84 -12.73 8.32 -4.48
CA ILE A 84 -13.99 8.53 -3.76
C ILE A 84 -15.09 9.00 -4.70
N ASP A 85 -14.80 9.98 -5.56
CA ASP A 85 -15.78 10.50 -6.50
C ASP A 85 -16.21 9.45 -7.54
N CYS A 86 -15.29 8.58 -7.98
CA CYS A 86 -15.62 7.43 -8.81
C CYS A 86 -16.55 6.44 -8.07
N GLN A 87 -16.27 6.12 -6.81
CA GLN A 87 -17.11 5.21 -6.02
C GLN A 87 -18.52 5.78 -5.79
N LYS A 88 -18.66 7.09 -5.56
CA LYS A 88 -19.98 7.74 -5.42
C LYS A 88 -20.83 7.67 -6.69
N LYS A 89 -20.19 7.62 -7.87
CA LYS A 89 -20.86 7.52 -9.17
C LYS A 89 -21.19 6.08 -9.55
N PHE A 90 -20.63 5.09 -8.86
CA PHE A 90 -20.91 3.68 -9.12
C PHE A 90 -22.37 3.37 -8.82
N LYS A 91 -23.13 2.97 -9.84
CA LYS A 91 -24.48 2.44 -9.70
C LYS A 91 -24.36 0.93 -9.54
N LYS A 92 -24.93 0.40 -8.45
CA LYS A 92 -24.96 -1.03 -8.14
C LYS A 92 -25.76 -1.82 -9.18
#